data_AF-A0AAD4R941-F1
#
_entry.id   AF-A0AAD4R941-F1
#
_cell.length_a   1.000
_cell.length_b   1.000
_cell.length_c   1.000
_cell.angle_alpha   90.00
_cell.angle_beta   90.00
_cell.angle_gamma   90.00
#
_symmetry.space_group_name_H-M   'P 1'
#
loop_
_entity.id
_entity.type
_entity.pdbx_description
1 polymer ?
#
loop_
_entity_poly.entity_id
_entity_poly.type
_entity_poly.pdbx_seq_one_letter_code
_entity_poly.pdbx_strand_id
1 'polypeptide(L)'
;MLDFLVKSTGLYIGAGSKINERCRQYSMSSAFSILKAIVLFSGTIIFAIYDFFILLTKPEQLSSVENLDVEGVMILFWEISGCISICFIIYWQLNGSMEAVKRIALNEKNHRYNKHRKLVITFVLFMSFMTICYGVSCVINISLRIGTSGYKLNKYVTLLQTIYEVYTIYVWNITLSIFAAVVTSIAIEFEDFNAKFEQMLELEKAMPVLNSNLCRNLLESFKLHSELTEKVLTADKILNMYTLIMTAVGIPSTIFALLTLIRRTTLIGIVYSISDLLCCISHLFGLCIIPARINTQFTAMKNQLNRNAMVWTHPDYQIRYTAKSIVDNISQSDVGITLGGYKMITNSLIFTYCSLIIPYVVLCLKIQMGTDYLVFLTTSFFALLLVMTASDQLDDLQECLDGEIFSRCAPACEPTCNDPTPDCAPQCRHACTCEPGLLRDRDGRCVSKDDCQRHRHPRDVFDNDDDDRHDNHRHDRARFRRQYLRDDPCLNVDCTAGKHCELKKSPCEIPPCPLVATCTED
;
A
#
# COMPACT_ATOMS: atom_id res chain seq x y z
N MET A 1 17.28 5.62 -10.89
CA MET A 1 16.99 4.17 -10.85
C MET A 1 16.17 3.72 -12.04
N LEU A 2 14.98 4.27 -12.31
CA LEU A 2 14.18 3.91 -13.50
C LEU A 2 14.97 4.06 -14.81
N ASP A 3 15.68 5.19 -15.00
CA ASP A 3 16.57 5.35 -16.17
C ASP A 3 17.70 4.33 -16.23
N PHE A 4 18.22 3.88 -15.08
CA PHE A 4 19.24 2.85 -15.03
C PHE A 4 18.67 1.48 -15.43
N LEU A 5 17.49 1.13 -14.92
CA LEU A 5 16.79 -0.12 -15.27
C LEU A 5 16.45 -0.19 -16.76
N VAL A 6 16.00 0.90 -17.38
CA VAL A 6 15.73 0.91 -18.83
C VAL A 6 17.02 0.90 -19.65
N LYS A 7 18.07 1.58 -19.20
CA LYS A 7 19.36 1.55 -19.90
C LYS A 7 20.02 0.18 -19.84
N SER A 8 19.85 -0.56 -18.75
CA SER A 8 20.47 -1.87 -18.57
C SER A 8 19.87 -2.95 -19.47
N THR A 9 18.64 -2.78 -19.98
CA THR A 9 18.06 -3.68 -21.00
C THR A 9 18.64 -3.48 -22.40
N GLY A 10 19.36 -2.38 -22.65
CA GLY A 10 19.79 -2.00 -24.00
C GLY A 10 18.67 -1.53 -24.92
N LEU A 11 17.43 -1.39 -24.39
CA LEU A 11 16.23 -0.94 -25.11
C LEU A 11 15.94 0.57 -24.91
N TYR A 12 16.90 1.34 -24.39
CA TYR A 12 16.72 2.76 -24.13
C TYR A 12 16.79 3.57 -25.43
N ILE A 13 15.65 4.10 -25.88
CA ILE A 13 15.52 4.87 -27.13
C ILE A 13 15.80 6.37 -26.90
N GLY A 14 15.79 6.82 -25.64
CA GLY A 14 16.06 8.22 -25.27
C GLY A 14 15.01 9.16 -25.87
N ALA A 15 13.82 9.21 -25.28
CA ALA A 15 12.81 10.20 -25.64
C ALA A 15 12.17 10.77 -24.38
N GLY A 16 12.34 12.08 -24.18
CA GLY A 16 11.87 12.81 -23.02
C GLY A 16 11.88 14.32 -23.27
N SER A 17 11.26 14.77 -24.35
CA SER A 17 10.78 16.15 -24.48
C SER A 17 9.76 16.16 -25.60
N LYS A 18 8.60 16.75 -25.32
CA LYS A 18 7.46 16.96 -26.21
C LYS A 18 7.88 17.03 -27.69
N ILE A 19 7.12 16.32 -28.53
CA ILE A 19 7.00 16.59 -29.96
C ILE A 19 6.49 18.03 -30.09
N ASN A 20 7.40 19.00 -29.97
CA ASN A 20 7.24 20.31 -30.54
C ASN A 20 7.67 20.15 -32.00
N GLU A 21 6.87 20.67 -32.92
CA GLU A 21 7.00 20.57 -34.38
C GLU A 21 8.30 21.16 -34.98
N ARG A 22 9.32 21.39 -34.16
CA ARG A 22 10.67 21.79 -34.55
C ARG A 22 11.70 20.91 -33.83
N CYS A 23 11.94 19.72 -34.37
CA CYS A 23 13.27 19.10 -34.42
C CYS A 23 13.22 17.81 -35.22
N ARG A 24 13.39 17.96 -36.54
CA ARG A 24 13.73 16.91 -37.50
C ARG A 24 15.21 16.52 -37.31
N GLN A 25 15.57 16.11 -36.10
CA GLN A 25 16.91 15.65 -35.78
C GLN A 25 16.79 14.47 -34.81
N TYR A 26 16.25 13.35 -35.32
CA TYR A 26 16.49 12.05 -34.72
C TYR A 26 18.02 11.86 -34.67
N SER A 27 18.59 11.89 -33.48
CA SER A 27 19.99 11.53 -33.25
C SER A 27 20.23 10.11 -33.77
N MET A 28 21.33 9.88 -34.50
CA MET A 28 21.77 8.52 -34.90
C MET A 28 21.73 7.51 -33.74
N SER A 29 21.89 7.98 -32.50
CA SER A 29 21.83 7.16 -31.28
C SER A 29 20.46 6.54 -31.01
N SER A 30 19.34 7.22 -31.32
CA SER A 30 18.00 6.68 -31.09
C SER A 30 17.63 5.66 -32.17
N ALA A 31 18.00 5.91 -33.43
CA ALA A 31 17.85 4.95 -34.53
C ALA A 31 18.63 3.65 -34.27
N PHE A 32 19.87 3.73 -33.76
CA PHE A 32 20.66 2.56 -33.40
C PHE A 32 20.07 1.75 -32.24
N SER A 33 19.45 2.43 -31.26
CA SER A 33 18.80 1.78 -30.12
C SER A 33 17.50 1.07 -30.52
N ILE A 34 16.73 1.67 -31.43
CA ILE A 34 15.55 1.04 -32.05
C ILE A 34 15.97 -0.17 -32.88
N LEU A 35 17.04 -0.07 -33.67
CA LEU A 35 17.55 -1.19 -34.46
C LEU A 35 17.97 -2.37 -33.56
N LYS A 36 18.68 -2.10 -32.46
CA LYS A 36 19.01 -3.12 -31.45
C LYS A 36 17.78 -3.79 -30.87
N ALA A 37 16.76 -3.01 -30.51
CA ALA A 37 15.50 -3.54 -29.99
C ALA A 37 14.80 -4.45 -31.01
N ILE A 38 14.77 -4.06 -32.28
CA ILE A 38 14.21 -4.87 -33.38
C ILE A 38 14.99 -6.16 -33.55
N VAL A 39 16.32 -6.13 -33.54
CA VAL A 39 17.15 -7.33 -33.66
C VAL A 39 16.90 -8.29 -32.49
N LEU A 40 16.87 -7.78 -31.26
CA LEU A 40 16.62 -8.60 -30.07
C LEU A 40 15.21 -9.21 -30.09
N PHE A 41 14.20 -8.41 -30.42
CA PHE A 41 12.81 -8.87 -30.54
C PHE A 41 12.59 -9.88 -31.68
N SER A 42 13.22 -9.66 -32.83
CA SER A 42 13.15 -10.60 -33.96
C SER A 42 13.83 -11.93 -33.62
N GLY A 43 14.96 -11.88 -32.91
CA GLY A 43 15.64 -13.08 -32.42
C GLY A 43 14.77 -13.88 -31.45
N THR A 44 14.13 -13.23 -30.49
CA THR A 44 13.23 -13.92 -29.55
C THR A 44 12.02 -14.55 -30.24
N ILE A 45 11.45 -13.88 -31.26
CA ILE A 45 10.35 -14.46 -32.04
C ILE A 45 10.81 -15.66 -32.86
N ILE A 46 11.99 -15.59 -33.47
CA ILE A 46 12.52 -16.70 -34.28
C ILE A 46 12.70 -17.96 -33.41
N PHE A 47 13.25 -17.81 -32.20
CA PHE A 47 13.38 -18.94 -31.26
C PHE A 47 12.03 -19.44 -30.78
N ALA A 48 11.07 -18.56 -30.50
CA ALA A 48 9.72 -19.00 -30.15
C ALA A 48 9.00 -19.77 -31.25
N ILE A 49 9.16 -19.34 -32.51
CA ILE A 49 8.63 -20.08 -33.67
C ILE A 49 9.35 -21.43 -33.82
N TYR A 50 10.66 -21.46 -33.60
CA TYR A 50 11.45 -22.68 -33.66
C TYR A 50 11.02 -23.70 -32.59
N ASP A 51 10.86 -23.27 -31.34
CA ASP A 51 10.42 -24.12 -30.24
C ASP A 51 8.97 -24.59 -30.42
N PHE A 52 8.09 -23.70 -30.89
CA PHE A 52 6.72 -24.07 -31.28
C PHE A 52 6.71 -25.14 -32.38
N PHE A 53 7.57 -25.00 -33.40
CA PHE A 53 7.66 -25.97 -34.49
C PHE A 53 8.24 -27.32 -34.00
N ILE A 54 9.24 -27.31 -33.13
CA ILE A 54 9.74 -28.54 -32.48
C ILE A 54 8.62 -29.21 -31.69
N LEU A 55 7.83 -28.45 -30.93
CA LEU A 55 6.74 -28.97 -30.14
C LEU A 55 5.71 -29.70 -31.04
N LEU A 56 5.37 -29.11 -32.19
CA LEU A 56 4.41 -29.68 -33.14
C LEU A 56 4.94 -30.89 -33.93
N THR A 57 6.25 -30.99 -34.13
CA THR A 57 6.85 -32.05 -34.96
C THR A 57 7.15 -33.34 -34.21
N LYS A 58 6.94 -33.39 -32.88
CA LYS A 58 7.08 -34.61 -32.07
C LYS A 58 5.85 -35.54 -32.27
N PRO A 59 5.99 -36.69 -32.96
CA PRO A 59 4.86 -37.54 -33.33
C PRO A 59 4.15 -38.20 -32.14
N GLU A 60 4.83 -38.34 -30.99
CA GLU A 60 4.28 -38.96 -29.77
C GLU A 60 3.31 -38.06 -28.98
N GLN A 61 3.24 -36.76 -29.26
CA GLN A 61 2.35 -35.84 -28.51
C GLN A 61 0.88 -35.96 -28.91
N LEU A 62 0.61 -36.51 -30.10
CA LEU A 62 -0.75 -36.61 -30.64
C LEU A 62 -1.52 -37.84 -30.12
N SER A 63 -0.88 -38.73 -29.38
CA SER A 63 -1.47 -40.00 -28.92
C SER A 63 -1.98 -39.99 -27.48
N SER A 64 -1.40 -39.22 -26.55
CA SER A 64 -1.91 -39.04 -25.18
C SER A 64 -1.33 -37.79 -24.48
N VAL A 65 -2.11 -37.17 -23.58
CA VAL A 65 -1.69 -36.02 -22.73
C VAL A 65 -0.48 -36.36 -21.85
N GLU A 66 -0.26 -37.65 -21.58
CA GLU A 66 0.83 -38.16 -20.77
C GLU A 66 2.22 -37.91 -21.42
N ASN A 67 2.29 -37.80 -22.75
CA ASN A 67 3.52 -37.57 -23.51
C ASN A 67 3.78 -36.10 -23.87
N LEU A 68 2.96 -35.16 -23.38
CA LEU A 68 3.14 -33.73 -23.65
C LEU A 68 4.48 -33.23 -23.08
N ASP A 69 5.26 -32.53 -23.90
CA ASP A 69 6.51 -31.89 -23.50
C ASP A 69 6.24 -30.60 -22.72
N VAL A 70 5.95 -30.77 -21.43
CA VAL A 70 5.60 -29.70 -20.47
C VAL A 70 6.69 -28.63 -20.38
N GLU A 71 7.97 -29.02 -20.50
CA GLU A 71 9.12 -28.12 -20.45
C GLU A 71 9.13 -27.18 -21.68
N GLY A 72 8.94 -27.73 -22.88
CA GLY A 72 8.86 -26.92 -24.10
C GLY A 72 7.67 -25.95 -24.12
N VAL A 73 6.50 -26.39 -23.63
CA VAL A 73 5.32 -25.51 -23.49
C VAL A 73 5.59 -24.35 -22.53
N MET A 74 6.28 -24.64 -21.42
CA MET A 74 6.62 -23.63 -20.41
C MET A 74 7.61 -22.59 -20.96
N ILE A 75 8.65 -23.03 -21.68
CA ILE A 75 9.61 -22.13 -22.35
C ILE A 75 8.87 -21.18 -23.31
N LEU A 76 7.93 -21.69 -24.09
CA LEU A 76 7.13 -20.88 -25.02
C LEU A 76 6.31 -19.79 -24.31
N PHE A 77 5.73 -20.09 -23.14
CA PHE A 77 5.03 -19.07 -22.34
C PHE A 77 5.97 -17.97 -21.81
N TRP A 78 7.22 -18.33 -21.49
CA TRP A 78 8.24 -17.38 -21.08
C TRP A 78 8.72 -16.50 -22.22
N GLU A 79 8.91 -17.05 -23.41
CA GLU A 79 9.24 -16.27 -24.60
C GLU A 79 8.12 -15.30 -24.96
N ILE A 80 6.87 -15.73 -24.86
CA ILE A 80 5.69 -14.86 -25.01
C ILE A 80 5.74 -13.72 -23.98
N SER A 81 5.98 -14.03 -22.70
CA SER A 81 6.08 -13.05 -21.62
C SER A 81 7.21 -12.03 -21.85
N GLY A 82 8.36 -12.49 -22.34
CA GLY A 82 9.49 -11.64 -22.72
C GLY A 82 9.18 -10.74 -23.91
N CYS A 83 8.57 -11.27 -24.96
CA CYS A 83 8.16 -10.49 -26.14
C CYS A 83 7.18 -9.39 -25.75
N ILE A 84 6.17 -9.71 -24.92
CA ILE A 84 5.22 -8.73 -24.39
C ILE A 84 5.95 -7.64 -23.61
N SER A 85 6.89 -8.02 -22.74
CA SER A 85 7.67 -7.09 -21.93
C SER A 85 8.53 -6.13 -22.76
N ILE A 86 9.18 -6.63 -23.83
CA ILE A 86 9.93 -5.81 -24.79
C ILE A 86 9.00 -4.80 -25.48
N CYS A 87 7.84 -5.26 -25.98
CA CYS A 87 6.85 -4.40 -26.61
C CYS A 87 6.37 -3.27 -25.69
N PHE A 88 6.06 -3.58 -24.43
CA PHE A 88 5.61 -2.58 -23.46
C PHE A 88 6.69 -1.56 -23.08
N ILE A 89 7.94 -1.99 -22.90
CA ILE A 89 9.06 -1.06 -22.65
C ILE A 89 9.22 -0.07 -23.79
N ILE A 90 9.14 -0.54 -25.04
CA ILE A 90 9.24 0.33 -26.23
C ILE A 90 8.02 1.26 -26.31
N TYR A 91 6.82 0.70 -26.16
CA TYR A 91 5.56 1.44 -26.18
C TYR A 91 5.51 2.57 -25.14
N TRP A 92 5.90 2.29 -23.89
CA TRP A 92 5.95 3.29 -22.82
C TRP A 92 6.97 4.40 -23.07
N GLN A 93 8.07 4.10 -23.76
CA GLN A 93 9.06 5.11 -24.16
C GLN A 93 8.56 5.99 -25.30
N LEU A 94 7.91 5.40 -26.32
CA LEU A 94 7.41 6.14 -27.50
C LEU A 94 6.26 7.08 -27.14
N ASN A 95 5.35 6.67 -26.26
CA ASN A 95 4.21 7.49 -25.86
C ASN A 95 4.57 8.60 -24.85
N GLY A 96 5.84 8.69 -24.41
CA GLY A 96 6.24 9.61 -23.35
C GLY A 96 5.65 9.26 -21.97
N SER A 97 4.97 8.12 -21.84
CA SER A 97 4.43 7.59 -20.58
C SER A 97 5.52 7.43 -19.53
N MET A 98 6.76 7.19 -19.95
CA MET A 98 7.89 7.09 -19.02
C MET A 98 8.23 8.41 -18.32
N GLU A 99 7.98 9.57 -18.95
CA GLU A 99 8.12 10.87 -18.27
C GLU A 99 6.94 11.16 -17.32
N ALA A 100 5.73 10.69 -17.65
CA ALA A 100 4.63 10.71 -16.69
C ALA A 100 4.95 9.84 -15.46
N VAL A 101 5.49 8.64 -15.67
CA VAL A 101 5.95 7.73 -14.61
C VAL A 101 7.06 8.34 -13.77
N LYS A 102 8.05 8.99 -14.38
CA LYS A 102 9.12 9.70 -13.64
C LYS A 102 8.57 10.85 -12.81
N ARG A 103 7.62 11.63 -13.33
CA ARG A 103 6.97 12.69 -12.56
C ARG A 103 6.16 12.16 -11.38
N ILE A 104 5.52 11.00 -11.53
CA ILE A 104 4.83 10.32 -10.43
C ILE A 104 5.83 9.81 -9.38
N ALA A 105 7.00 9.34 -9.81
CA ALA A 105 8.05 8.81 -8.94
C ALA A 105 8.96 9.88 -8.30
N LEU A 106 9.00 11.08 -8.85
CA LEU A 106 9.78 12.22 -8.36
C LEU A 106 8.87 13.13 -7.53
N ASN A 107 8.90 12.97 -6.20
CA ASN A 107 8.41 14.02 -5.32
C ASN A 107 9.33 14.21 -4.11
N GLU A 108 9.84 15.43 -3.96
CA GLU A 108 10.85 15.84 -2.98
C GLU A 108 10.22 16.21 -1.63
N LYS A 109 10.09 15.26 -0.67
CA LYS A 109 10.04 15.62 0.77
C LYS A 109 10.83 14.61 1.64
N ASN A 110 11.78 15.15 2.39
CA ASN A 110 13.12 14.60 2.66
C ASN A 110 13.33 13.52 3.76
N HIS A 111 12.32 12.84 4.29
CA HIS A 111 12.57 11.85 5.38
C HIS A 111 12.02 10.44 5.14
N ARG A 112 10.89 10.31 4.43
CA ARG A 112 10.23 9.02 4.14
C ARG A 112 10.67 8.39 2.82
N TYR A 113 11.45 9.12 2.01
CA TYR A 113 12.16 8.66 0.81
C TYR A 113 13.01 7.41 1.05
N ASN A 114 13.58 7.26 2.25
CA ASN A 114 14.40 6.10 2.59
C ASN A 114 13.58 4.80 2.71
N LYS A 115 12.31 4.84 3.18
CA LYS A 115 11.43 3.66 3.25
C LYS A 115 11.03 3.21 1.84
N HIS A 116 10.60 4.15 0.99
CA HIS A 116 10.30 3.90 -0.42
C HIS A 116 11.52 3.33 -1.17
N ARG A 117 12.67 4.01 -1.07
CA ARG A 117 13.90 3.60 -1.72
C ARG A 117 14.35 2.21 -1.25
N LYS A 118 14.29 1.91 0.05
CA LYS A 118 14.60 0.58 0.57
C LYS A 118 13.66 -0.49 -0.01
N LEU A 119 12.34 -0.28 0.03
CA LEU A 119 11.39 -1.30 -0.42
C LEU A 119 11.53 -1.61 -1.92
N VAL A 120 11.68 -0.57 -2.76
CA VAL A 120 11.85 -0.77 -4.20
C VAL A 120 13.23 -1.36 -4.52
N ILE A 121 14.31 -0.92 -3.85
CA ILE A 121 15.64 -1.54 -4.05
C ILE A 121 15.62 -2.99 -3.61
N THR A 122 15.03 -3.33 -2.46
CA THR A 122 14.93 -4.71 -1.98
C THR A 122 14.16 -5.57 -2.97
N PHE A 123 13.05 -5.07 -3.54
CA PHE A 123 12.30 -5.79 -4.57
C PHE A 123 13.13 -6.01 -5.85
N VAL A 124 13.81 -4.97 -6.35
CA VAL A 124 14.69 -5.07 -7.52
C VAL A 124 15.84 -6.06 -7.27
N LEU A 125 16.47 -6.00 -6.10
CA LEU A 125 17.55 -6.91 -5.71
C LEU A 125 17.04 -8.35 -5.64
N PHE A 126 15.88 -8.58 -5.04
CA PHE A 126 15.25 -9.90 -4.98
C PHE A 126 14.94 -10.46 -6.37
N MET A 127 14.32 -9.68 -7.27
CA MET A 127 14.04 -10.11 -8.64
C MET A 127 15.33 -10.34 -9.45
N SER A 128 16.35 -9.50 -9.24
CA SER A 128 17.66 -9.69 -9.88
C SER A 128 18.36 -10.96 -9.40
N PHE A 129 18.27 -11.27 -8.10
CA PHE A 129 18.78 -12.52 -7.52
C PHE A 129 18.07 -13.73 -8.13
N MET A 130 16.74 -13.70 -8.23
CA MET A 130 15.97 -14.77 -8.88
C MET A 130 16.38 -14.97 -10.35
N THR A 131 16.62 -13.87 -11.08
CA THR A 131 17.13 -13.93 -12.47
C THR A 131 18.51 -14.59 -12.54
N ILE A 132 19.41 -14.27 -11.61
CA ILE A 132 20.76 -14.86 -11.56
C ILE A 132 20.67 -16.35 -11.22
N CYS A 133 19.87 -16.72 -10.22
CA CYS A 133 19.64 -18.13 -9.85
C CYS A 133 19.10 -18.95 -11.03
N TYR A 134 18.15 -18.39 -11.77
CA TYR A 134 17.63 -19.00 -12.98
C TYR A 134 18.72 -19.15 -14.05
N GLY A 135 19.46 -18.08 -14.36
CA GLY A 135 20.53 -18.10 -15.35
C GLY A 135 21.63 -19.13 -15.01
N VAL A 136 22.02 -19.24 -13.74
CA VAL A 136 22.95 -20.28 -13.27
C VAL A 136 22.35 -21.68 -13.48
N SER A 137 21.07 -21.86 -13.17
CA SER A 137 20.37 -23.14 -13.34
C SER A 137 20.29 -23.54 -14.82
N CYS A 138 20.09 -22.60 -15.75
CA CYS A 138 20.15 -22.83 -17.19
C CYS A 138 21.54 -23.31 -17.63
N VAL A 139 22.59 -22.60 -17.22
CA VAL A 139 23.98 -22.93 -17.59
C VAL A 139 24.36 -24.34 -17.13
N ILE A 140 23.94 -24.72 -15.92
CA ILE A 140 24.13 -26.07 -15.39
C ILE A 140 23.36 -27.10 -16.24
N ASN A 141 22.10 -26.83 -16.58
CA ASN A 141 21.28 -27.72 -17.42
C ASN A 141 21.95 -27.99 -18.78
N ILE A 142 22.44 -26.93 -19.43
CA ILE A 142 23.10 -27.01 -20.74
C ILE A 142 24.42 -27.77 -20.67
N SER A 143 25.23 -27.48 -19.64
CA SER A 143 26.54 -28.13 -19.47
C SER A 143 26.39 -29.65 -19.38
N LEU A 144 25.31 -30.11 -18.74
CA LEU A 144 24.98 -31.53 -18.64
C LEU A 144 24.35 -32.08 -19.93
N ARG A 145 23.52 -31.30 -20.62
CA ARG A 145 22.88 -31.69 -21.90
C ARG A 145 23.94 -31.87 -23.01
N ILE A 146 24.97 -31.02 -23.02
CA ILE A 146 26.14 -31.13 -23.92
C ILE A 146 26.99 -32.37 -23.58
N GLY A 147 27.10 -32.74 -22.30
CA GLY A 147 27.91 -33.88 -21.86
C GLY A 147 27.27 -35.26 -22.09
N THR A 148 25.95 -35.32 -22.30
CA THR A 148 25.18 -36.59 -22.31
C THR A 148 24.53 -36.94 -23.64
N SER A 149 24.40 -35.99 -24.58
CA SER A 149 23.60 -36.16 -25.80
C SER A 149 24.44 -36.35 -27.07
N GLY A 150 24.24 -37.48 -27.76
CA GLY A 150 24.75 -37.78 -29.10
C GLY A 150 24.01 -37.08 -30.26
N TYR A 151 23.20 -36.06 -29.98
CA TYR A 151 22.47 -35.31 -31.01
C TYR A 151 23.33 -34.20 -31.63
N LYS A 152 23.51 -34.27 -32.95
CA LYS A 152 24.21 -33.28 -33.80
C LYS A 152 23.43 -31.96 -34.01
N LEU A 153 22.63 -31.50 -33.03
CA LEU A 153 22.15 -30.12 -33.11
C LEU A 153 23.34 -29.22 -32.77
N ASN A 154 23.64 -28.26 -33.65
CA ASN A 154 24.88 -27.50 -33.59
C ASN A 154 24.98 -26.80 -32.21
N LYS A 155 26.02 -27.12 -31.42
CA LYS A 155 26.25 -26.60 -30.06
C LYS A 155 26.03 -25.08 -29.94
N TYR A 156 26.32 -24.36 -31.01
CA TYR A 156 26.11 -22.91 -31.13
C TYR A 156 24.63 -22.48 -31.11
N VAL A 157 23.72 -23.24 -31.72
CA VAL A 157 22.28 -22.93 -31.74
C VAL A 157 21.69 -23.07 -30.34
N THR A 158 21.99 -24.15 -29.63
CA THR A 158 21.54 -24.35 -28.24
C THR A 158 22.10 -23.29 -27.30
N LEU A 159 23.38 -22.91 -27.46
CA LEU A 159 23.97 -21.83 -26.68
C LEU A 159 23.27 -20.49 -26.96
N LEU A 160 22.98 -20.19 -28.23
CA LEU A 160 22.33 -18.95 -28.63
C LEU A 160 20.90 -18.87 -28.08
N GLN A 161 20.13 -19.97 -28.17
CA GLN A 161 18.77 -20.07 -27.61
C GLN A 161 18.75 -19.72 -26.11
N THR A 162 19.64 -20.29 -25.31
CA THR A 162 19.73 -19.96 -23.88
C THR A 162 20.07 -18.49 -23.63
N ILE A 163 20.96 -17.90 -24.42
CA ILE A 163 21.28 -16.47 -24.27
C ILE A 163 20.01 -15.62 -24.46
N TYR A 164 19.17 -15.99 -25.43
CA TYR A 164 17.89 -15.32 -25.65
C TYR A 164 16.89 -15.58 -24.52
N GLU A 165 16.78 -16.80 -23.99
CA GLU A 165 15.92 -17.14 -22.85
C GLU A 165 16.30 -16.36 -21.57
N VAL A 166 17.59 -16.29 -21.24
CA VAL A 166 18.06 -15.51 -20.08
C VAL A 166 17.80 -14.01 -20.30
N TYR A 167 17.97 -13.53 -21.53
CA TYR A 167 17.69 -12.14 -21.88
C TYR A 167 16.19 -11.80 -21.78
N THR A 168 15.29 -12.63 -22.27
CA THR A 168 13.84 -12.38 -22.19
C THR A 168 13.36 -12.31 -20.76
N ILE A 169 13.83 -13.21 -19.90
CA ILE A 169 13.52 -13.21 -18.46
C ILE A 169 14.10 -11.99 -17.77
N TYR A 170 15.32 -11.58 -18.12
CA TYR A 170 15.90 -10.34 -17.62
C TYR A 170 15.03 -9.12 -17.97
N VAL A 171 14.63 -8.97 -19.23
CA VAL A 171 13.78 -7.85 -19.66
C VAL A 171 12.41 -7.89 -18.98
N TRP A 172 11.83 -9.09 -18.83
CA TRP A 172 10.59 -9.30 -18.09
C TRP A 172 10.69 -8.84 -16.63
N ASN A 173 11.75 -9.23 -15.93
CA ASN A 173 11.99 -8.82 -14.54
C ASN A 173 12.21 -7.31 -14.39
N ILE A 174 12.89 -6.68 -15.35
CA ILE A 174 13.02 -5.22 -15.39
C ILE A 174 11.66 -4.55 -15.59
N THR A 175 10.82 -5.06 -16.48
CA THR A 175 9.48 -4.52 -16.75
C THR A 175 8.59 -4.60 -15.51
N LEU A 176 8.59 -5.76 -14.83
CA LEU A 176 7.88 -5.94 -13.56
C LEU A 176 8.43 -5.02 -12.47
N SER A 177 9.75 -4.81 -12.41
CA SER A 177 10.37 -3.89 -11.46
C SER A 177 9.97 -2.44 -11.69
N ILE A 178 9.85 -2.01 -12.95
CA ILE A 178 9.31 -0.69 -13.30
C ILE A 178 7.87 -0.58 -12.81
N PHE A 179 7.01 -1.54 -13.16
CA PHE A 179 5.62 -1.61 -12.68
C PHE A 179 5.55 -1.49 -11.15
N ALA A 180 6.28 -2.35 -10.43
CA ALA A 180 6.31 -2.38 -8.98
C ALA A 180 6.72 -1.02 -8.37
N ALA A 181 7.73 -0.37 -8.96
CA ALA A 181 8.20 0.94 -8.51
C ALA A 181 7.13 2.03 -8.66
N VAL A 182 6.41 2.08 -9.80
CA VAL A 182 5.34 3.08 -10.01
C VAL A 182 4.23 2.89 -8.99
N VAL A 183 3.73 1.67 -8.86
CA VAL A 183 2.59 1.35 -8.00
C VAL A 183 2.94 1.57 -6.52
N THR A 184 4.13 1.15 -6.10
CA THR A 184 4.62 1.35 -4.73
C THR A 184 4.80 2.84 -4.41
N SER A 185 5.27 3.65 -5.37
CA SER A 185 5.40 5.10 -5.18
C SER A 185 4.06 5.73 -4.83
N ILE A 186 3.02 5.41 -5.60
CA ILE A 186 1.67 5.92 -5.35
C ILE A 186 1.13 5.40 -4.02
N ALA A 187 1.30 4.12 -3.71
CA ALA A 187 0.83 3.53 -2.46
C ALA A 187 1.44 4.22 -1.22
N ILE A 188 2.72 4.60 -1.27
CA ILE A 188 3.39 5.31 -0.17
C ILE A 188 2.91 6.75 -0.05
N GLU A 189 2.60 7.43 -1.16
CA GLU A 189 1.99 8.77 -1.10
C GLU A 189 0.61 8.73 -0.41
N PHE A 190 -0.21 7.72 -0.71
CA PHE A 190 -1.48 7.51 0.01
C PHE A 190 -1.25 7.17 1.49
N GLU A 191 -0.28 6.32 1.82
CA GLU A 191 0.06 5.98 3.22
C GLU A 191 0.45 7.25 4.02
N ASP A 192 1.25 8.15 3.43
CA ASP A 192 1.65 9.41 4.06
C ASP A 192 0.48 10.39 4.22
N PHE A 193 -0.39 10.47 3.20
CA PHE A 193 -1.63 11.23 3.29
C PHE A 193 -2.53 10.72 4.41
N ASN A 194 -2.80 9.41 4.44
CA ASN A 194 -3.65 8.77 5.44
C ASN A 194 -3.11 8.94 6.86
N ALA A 195 -1.79 8.88 7.05
CA ALA A 195 -1.16 9.11 8.36
C ALA A 195 -1.35 10.55 8.85
N LYS A 196 -1.19 11.55 7.96
CA LYS A 196 -1.44 12.96 8.30
C LYS A 196 -2.91 13.24 8.56
N PHE A 197 -3.80 12.62 7.79
CA PHE A 197 -5.24 12.74 7.96
C PHE A 197 -5.68 12.14 9.30
N GLU A 198 -5.16 10.97 9.68
CA GLU A 198 -5.37 10.39 11.00
C GLU A 198 -4.90 11.31 12.13
N GLN A 199 -3.68 11.85 12.02
CA GLN A 199 -3.15 12.78 13.00
C GLN A 199 -4.03 14.04 13.16
N MET A 200 -4.53 14.59 12.05
CA MET A 200 -5.45 15.72 12.09
C MET A 200 -6.75 15.36 12.85
N LEU A 201 -7.32 14.20 12.55
CA LEU A 201 -8.55 13.73 13.19
C LEU A 201 -8.37 13.45 14.69
N GLU A 202 -7.22 12.93 15.10
CA GLU A 202 -6.88 12.69 16.51
C GLU A 202 -6.65 13.99 17.28
N LEU A 203 -5.98 14.98 16.68
CA LEU A 203 -5.81 16.31 17.30
C LEU A 203 -7.17 16.97 17.58
N GLU A 204 -8.12 16.82 16.66
CA GLU A 204 -9.48 17.34 16.84
C GLU A 204 -10.23 16.66 17.98
N LYS A 205 -10.08 15.34 18.14
CA LYS A 205 -10.67 14.61 19.27
C LYS A 205 -10.18 15.13 20.62
N ALA A 206 -8.92 15.58 20.70
CA ALA A 206 -8.33 16.07 21.93
C ALA A 206 -8.82 17.49 22.34
N MET A 207 -9.27 18.32 21.39
CA MET A 207 -9.68 19.72 21.64
C MET A 207 -10.89 20.17 20.78
N PRO A 208 -12.12 19.72 21.10
CA PRO A 208 -13.31 19.90 20.25
C PRO A 208 -13.88 21.34 20.20
N VAL A 209 -13.47 22.24 21.09
CA VAL A 209 -14.07 23.60 21.22
C VAL A 209 -13.28 24.66 20.43
N LEU A 210 -12.04 24.37 20.01
CA LEU A 210 -11.10 25.39 19.56
C LEU A 210 -11.01 25.53 18.03
N ASN A 211 -11.46 24.55 17.24
CA ASN A 211 -11.05 24.46 15.84
C ASN A 211 -12.15 24.86 14.82
N SER A 212 -12.35 26.17 14.65
CA SER A 212 -13.20 26.72 13.59
C SER A 212 -12.71 26.42 12.15
N ASN A 213 -11.52 25.83 12.00
CA ASN A 213 -10.90 25.53 10.71
C ASN A 213 -11.05 24.07 10.26
N LEU A 214 -11.71 23.19 11.04
CA LEU A 214 -11.84 21.76 10.70
C LEU A 214 -12.48 21.53 9.33
N CYS A 215 -13.55 22.27 9.01
CA CYS A 215 -14.21 22.20 7.69
C CYS A 215 -13.23 22.51 6.54
N ARG A 216 -12.39 23.54 6.71
CA ARG A 216 -11.36 23.91 5.72
C ARG A 216 -10.32 22.79 5.57
N ASN A 217 -9.86 22.22 6.67
CA ASN A 217 -8.85 21.15 6.66
C ASN A 217 -9.38 19.86 6.02
N LEU A 218 -10.65 19.53 6.24
CA LEU A 218 -11.33 18.41 5.56
C LEU A 218 -11.42 18.64 4.06
N LEU A 219 -11.78 19.86 3.62
CA LEU A 219 -11.83 20.22 2.21
C LEU A 219 -10.44 20.18 1.55
N GLU A 220 -9.41 20.67 2.24
CA GLU A 220 -8.03 20.62 1.75
C GLU A 220 -7.55 19.16 1.63
N SER A 221 -7.87 18.31 2.60
CA SER A 221 -7.55 16.88 2.55
C SER A 221 -8.28 16.18 1.42
N PHE A 222 -9.54 16.53 1.15
CA PHE A 222 -10.28 16.00 0.01
C PHE A 222 -9.67 16.42 -1.33
N LYS A 223 -9.23 17.68 -1.46
CA LYS A 223 -8.51 18.14 -2.66
C LYS A 223 -7.23 17.33 -2.89
N LEU A 224 -6.42 17.14 -1.85
CA LEU A 224 -5.20 16.32 -1.93
C LEU A 224 -5.53 14.86 -2.30
N HIS A 225 -6.58 14.27 -1.72
CA HIS A 225 -7.03 12.93 -2.07
C HIS A 225 -7.47 12.82 -3.54
N SER A 226 -8.14 13.85 -4.07
CA SER A 226 -8.54 13.92 -5.48
C SER A 226 -7.33 14.01 -6.42
N GLU A 227 -6.31 14.79 -6.07
CA GLU A 227 -5.06 14.87 -6.83
C GLU A 227 -4.31 13.51 -6.85
N LEU A 228 -4.26 12.81 -5.70
CA LEU A 228 -3.68 11.47 -5.64
C LEU A 228 -4.47 10.44 -6.46
N THR A 229 -5.80 10.57 -6.46
CA THR A 229 -6.70 9.75 -7.28
C THR A 229 -6.43 9.93 -8.77
N GLU A 230 -6.20 11.17 -9.23
CA GLU A 230 -5.84 11.44 -10.62
C GLU A 230 -4.52 10.76 -11.03
N LYS A 231 -3.54 10.71 -10.13
CA LYS A 231 -2.29 9.95 -10.35
C LYS A 231 -2.54 8.46 -10.52
N VAL A 232 -3.42 7.86 -9.70
CA VAL A 232 -3.81 6.44 -9.82
C VAL A 232 -4.47 6.18 -11.16
N LEU A 233 -5.43 7.03 -11.57
CA LEU A 233 -6.12 6.88 -12.85
C LEU A 233 -5.16 7.00 -14.04
N THR A 234 -4.18 7.90 -13.94
CA THR A 234 -3.14 8.04 -14.97
C THR A 234 -2.24 6.79 -15.03
N ALA A 235 -1.87 6.24 -13.87
CA ALA A 235 -1.10 5.00 -13.80
C ALA A 235 -1.89 3.80 -14.33
N ASP A 236 -3.18 3.69 -14.01
CA ASP A 236 -4.05 2.64 -14.51
C ASP A 236 -4.14 2.65 -16.04
N LYS A 237 -4.33 3.83 -16.66
CA LYS A 237 -4.33 3.97 -18.13
C LYS A 237 -3.04 3.48 -18.80
N ILE A 238 -1.90 3.54 -18.11
CA ILE A 238 -0.60 3.10 -18.63
C ILE A 238 -0.38 1.60 -18.40
N LEU A 239 -0.85 1.07 -17.26
CA LEU A 239 -0.49 -0.25 -16.74
C LEU A 239 -1.59 -1.31 -16.87
N ASN A 240 -2.85 -0.94 -17.12
CA ASN A 240 -3.99 -1.87 -17.10
C ASN A 240 -3.88 -3.01 -18.12
N MET A 241 -3.44 -2.72 -19.36
CA MET A 241 -3.27 -3.72 -20.41
C MET A 241 -2.09 -4.64 -20.15
N TYR A 242 -0.98 -4.09 -19.65
CA TYR A 242 0.16 -4.88 -19.22
C TYR A 242 -0.26 -5.85 -18.11
N THR A 243 -0.97 -5.34 -17.09
CA THR A 243 -1.42 -6.15 -15.96
C THR A 243 -2.38 -7.26 -16.41
N LEU A 244 -3.33 -6.95 -17.31
CA LEU A 244 -4.25 -7.95 -17.87
C LEU A 244 -3.51 -9.07 -18.60
N ILE A 245 -2.67 -8.70 -19.58
CA ILE A 245 -2.00 -9.67 -20.45
C ILE A 245 -1.01 -10.52 -19.64
N MET A 246 -0.21 -9.90 -18.79
CA MET A 246 0.79 -10.62 -18.00
C MET A 246 0.16 -11.53 -16.94
N THR A 247 -0.98 -11.13 -16.37
CA THR A 247 -1.74 -12.02 -15.48
C THR A 247 -2.31 -13.22 -16.25
N ALA A 248 -2.82 -13.01 -17.46
CA ALA A 248 -3.34 -14.08 -18.31
C ALA A 248 -2.27 -15.10 -18.72
N VAL A 249 -1.03 -14.64 -18.95
CA VAL A 249 0.12 -15.51 -19.30
C VAL A 249 0.79 -16.11 -18.05
N GLY A 250 0.79 -15.39 -16.91
CA GLY A 250 1.41 -15.82 -15.67
C GLY A 250 0.74 -17.05 -15.04
N ILE A 251 -0.59 -17.13 -15.10
CA ILE A 251 -1.36 -18.28 -14.56
C ILE A 251 -0.95 -19.60 -15.23
N PRO A 252 -1.04 -19.77 -16.57
CA PRO A 252 -0.60 -21.01 -17.20
C PRO A 252 0.89 -21.25 -16.98
N SER A 253 1.74 -20.22 -16.97
CA SER A 253 3.16 -20.35 -16.67
C SER A 253 3.43 -20.98 -15.30
N THR A 254 2.70 -20.54 -14.25
CA THR A 254 2.82 -21.14 -12.91
C THR A 254 2.37 -22.60 -12.88
N ILE A 255 1.31 -22.94 -13.61
CA ILE A 255 0.78 -24.29 -13.71
C ILE A 255 1.79 -25.21 -14.41
N PHE A 256 2.33 -24.80 -15.56
CA PHE A 256 3.31 -25.60 -16.31
C PHE A 256 4.67 -25.69 -15.61
N ALA A 257 5.10 -24.65 -14.88
CA ALA A 257 6.30 -24.73 -14.05
C ALA A 257 6.15 -25.77 -12.93
N LEU A 258 4.99 -25.80 -12.29
CA LEU A 258 4.67 -26.80 -11.28
C LEU A 258 4.59 -28.22 -11.86
N LEU A 259 3.94 -28.40 -13.01
CA LEU A 259 3.92 -29.69 -13.71
C LEU A 259 5.34 -30.18 -14.05
N THR A 260 6.19 -29.27 -14.50
CA THR A 260 7.60 -29.56 -14.79
C THR A 260 8.32 -29.99 -13.53
N LEU A 261 8.08 -29.35 -12.38
CA LEU A 261 8.63 -29.77 -11.10
C LEU A 261 8.20 -31.19 -10.70
N ILE A 262 6.90 -31.50 -10.83
CA ILE A 262 6.34 -32.81 -10.44
C ILE A 262 6.86 -33.96 -11.33
N ARG A 263 7.10 -33.70 -12.61
CA ARG A 263 7.56 -34.72 -13.58
C ARG A 263 9.08 -34.97 -13.53
N ARG A 264 9.87 -34.14 -12.85
CA ARG A 264 11.33 -34.28 -12.78
C ARG A 264 11.74 -35.29 -11.72
N THR A 265 12.65 -36.18 -12.08
CA THR A 265 13.22 -37.19 -11.19
C THR A 265 14.68 -36.92 -10.81
N THR A 266 15.39 -36.12 -11.62
CA THR A 266 16.80 -35.79 -11.38
C THR A 266 16.92 -34.59 -10.42
N LEU A 267 17.84 -34.68 -9.45
CA LEU A 267 18.07 -33.61 -8.46
C LEU A 267 18.35 -32.25 -9.12
N ILE A 268 19.14 -32.26 -10.20
CA ILE A 268 19.52 -31.05 -10.94
C ILE A 268 18.32 -30.46 -11.70
N GLY A 269 17.49 -31.33 -12.30
CA GLY A 269 16.25 -30.93 -12.93
C GLY A 269 15.25 -30.36 -11.92
N ILE A 270 15.21 -30.89 -10.70
CA ILE A 270 14.38 -30.38 -9.60
C ILE A 270 14.83 -28.98 -9.17
N VAL A 271 16.13 -28.76 -8.96
CA VAL A 271 16.67 -27.43 -8.58
C VAL A 271 16.33 -26.38 -9.64
N TYR A 272 16.49 -26.73 -10.92
CA TYR A 272 16.10 -25.89 -12.05
C TYR A 272 14.60 -25.54 -11.98
N SER A 273 13.72 -26.54 -11.89
CA SER A 273 12.27 -26.32 -11.84
C SER A 273 11.80 -25.56 -10.59
N ILE A 274 12.50 -25.67 -9.46
CA ILE A 274 12.21 -24.86 -8.27
C ILE A 274 12.51 -23.38 -8.53
N SER A 275 13.65 -23.09 -9.15
CA SER A 275 14.00 -21.70 -9.54
C SER A 275 12.94 -21.11 -10.46
N ASP A 276 12.47 -21.90 -11.42
CA ASP A 276 11.42 -21.50 -12.37
C ASP A 276 10.10 -21.20 -11.67
N LEU A 277 9.68 -22.09 -10.78
CA LEU A 277 8.45 -21.94 -10.01
C LEU A 277 8.51 -20.71 -9.11
N LEU A 278 9.64 -20.46 -8.45
CA LEU A 278 9.85 -19.27 -7.62
C LEU A 278 9.75 -17.97 -8.45
N CYS A 279 10.31 -17.95 -9.67
CA CYS A 279 10.17 -16.83 -10.58
C CYS A 279 8.69 -16.58 -10.95
N CYS A 280 7.98 -17.62 -11.37
CA CYS A 280 6.56 -17.52 -11.73
C CYS A 280 5.67 -17.07 -10.57
N ILE A 281 5.92 -17.60 -9.36
CA ILE A 281 5.20 -17.22 -8.13
C ILE A 281 5.48 -15.76 -7.78
N SER A 282 6.76 -15.34 -7.78
CA SER A 282 7.15 -13.96 -7.47
C SER A 282 6.52 -12.95 -8.44
N HIS A 283 6.40 -13.31 -9.72
CA HIS A 283 5.72 -12.50 -10.73
C HIS A 283 4.23 -12.33 -10.42
N LEU A 284 3.53 -13.42 -10.19
CA LEU A 284 2.08 -13.39 -9.92
C LEU A 284 1.77 -12.60 -8.65
N PHE A 285 2.56 -12.79 -7.59
CA PHE A 285 2.44 -11.98 -6.37
C PHE A 285 2.78 -10.51 -6.60
N GLY A 286 3.81 -10.21 -7.40
CA GLY A 286 4.17 -8.84 -7.77
C GLY A 286 3.04 -8.11 -8.51
N LEU A 287 2.36 -8.78 -9.44
CA LEU A 287 1.23 -8.21 -10.19
C LEU A 287 -0.06 -8.09 -9.37
N CYS A 288 -0.22 -8.87 -8.29
CA CYS A 288 -1.46 -8.89 -7.52
C CYS A 288 -1.37 -8.10 -6.20
N ILE A 289 -0.33 -8.31 -5.39
CA ILE A 289 -0.20 -7.72 -4.05
C ILE A 289 0.06 -6.22 -4.15
N ILE A 290 1.01 -5.83 -5.02
CA ILE A 290 1.46 -4.43 -5.11
C ILE A 290 0.30 -3.49 -5.45
N PRO A 291 -0.52 -3.72 -6.49
CA PRO A 291 -1.69 -2.87 -6.77
C PRO A 291 -2.79 -2.98 -5.71
N ALA A 292 -2.98 -4.15 -5.09
CA ALA A 292 -4.00 -4.31 -4.05
C ALA A 292 -3.73 -3.46 -2.80
N ARG A 293 -2.46 -3.10 -2.53
CA ARG A 293 -2.10 -2.14 -1.48
C ARG A 293 -2.69 -0.75 -1.72
N ILE A 294 -2.75 -0.27 -2.98
CA ILE A 294 -3.35 1.04 -3.28
C ILE A 294 -4.83 1.05 -2.88
N ASN A 295 -5.57 -0.02 -3.20
CA ASN A 295 -6.98 -0.12 -2.83
C ASN A 295 -7.22 -0.02 -1.31
N THR A 296 -6.38 -0.74 -0.55
CA THR A 296 -6.48 -0.74 0.91
C THR A 296 -6.20 0.66 1.47
N GLN A 297 -5.21 1.36 0.90
CA GLN A 297 -4.89 2.73 1.29
C GLN A 297 -5.95 3.75 0.83
N PHE A 298 -6.54 3.59 -0.35
CA PHE A 298 -7.61 4.45 -0.85
C PHE A 298 -8.83 4.41 0.08
N THR A 299 -9.21 3.21 0.53
CA THR A 299 -10.36 3.02 1.41
C THR A 299 -10.08 3.47 2.86
N ALA A 300 -8.82 3.67 3.24
CA ALA A 300 -8.44 4.00 4.62
C ALA A 300 -8.99 5.35 5.09
N MET A 301 -8.97 6.40 4.24
CA MET A 301 -9.53 7.71 4.58
C MET A 301 -11.01 7.62 4.96
N LYS A 302 -11.81 6.91 4.15
CA LYS A 302 -13.23 6.65 4.44
C LYS A 302 -13.40 5.93 5.78
N ASN A 303 -12.60 4.89 6.02
CA ASN A 303 -12.67 4.13 7.27
C ASN A 303 -12.28 4.99 8.49
N GLN A 304 -11.26 5.84 8.37
CA GLN A 304 -10.83 6.77 9.42
C GLN A 304 -11.93 7.80 9.73
N LEU A 305 -12.57 8.37 8.70
CA LEU A 305 -13.66 9.33 8.86
C LEU A 305 -14.90 8.68 9.49
N ASN A 306 -15.29 7.48 9.04
CA ASN A 306 -16.42 6.73 9.58
C ASN A 306 -16.20 6.31 11.05
N ARG A 307 -14.96 6.01 11.45
CA ARG A 307 -14.62 5.67 12.84
C ARG A 307 -14.65 6.86 13.79
N ASN A 308 -14.57 8.09 13.28
CA ASN A 308 -14.52 9.28 14.13
C ASN A 308 -15.92 9.78 14.47
N ALA A 309 -16.48 9.29 15.58
CA ALA A 309 -17.81 9.68 16.05
C ALA A 309 -17.98 11.20 16.24
N MET A 310 -16.91 11.92 16.65
CA MET A 310 -16.95 13.37 16.86
C MET A 310 -17.28 14.15 15.59
N VAL A 311 -16.79 13.69 14.42
CA VAL A 311 -17.10 14.36 13.15
C VAL A 311 -18.58 14.22 12.81
N TRP A 312 -19.19 13.07 13.12
CA TRP A 312 -20.61 12.79 12.83
C TRP A 312 -21.57 13.41 13.85
N THR A 313 -21.12 13.61 15.09
CA THR A 313 -21.91 14.25 16.15
C THR A 313 -21.59 15.74 16.33
N HIS A 314 -20.66 16.28 15.53
CA HIS A 314 -20.19 17.67 15.63
C HIS A 314 -21.37 18.67 15.62
N PRO A 315 -21.39 19.70 16.50
CA PRO A 315 -22.52 20.64 16.61
C PRO A 315 -22.73 21.47 15.33
N ASP A 316 -21.64 21.84 14.65
CA ASP A 316 -21.69 22.50 13.35
C ASP A 316 -22.15 21.53 12.26
N TYR A 317 -23.28 21.87 11.63
CA TYR A 317 -23.86 21.09 10.54
C TYR A 317 -23.00 21.09 9.27
N GLN A 318 -22.18 22.14 9.04
CA GLN A 318 -21.31 22.25 7.88
C GLN A 318 -20.24 21.17 7.86
N ILE A 319 -19.67 20.85 9.03
CA ILE A 319 -18.67 19.79 9.18
C ILE A 319 -19.28 18.42 8.88
N ARG A 320 -20.46 18.13 9.44
CA ARG A 320 -21.17 16.87 9.20
C ARG A 320 -21.56 16.69 7.73
N TYR A 321 -22.08 17.76 7.12
CA TYR A 321 -22.47 17.75 5.71
C TYR A 321 -21.25 17.54 4.81
N THR A 322 -20.15 18.26 5.07
CA THR A 322 -18.90 18.12 4.33
C THR A 322 -18.33 16.72 4.45
N ALA A 323 -18.27 16.16 5.66
CA ALA A 323 -17.81 14.79 5.89
C ALA A 323 -18.69 13.76 5.16
N LYS A 324 -20.02 13.94 5.20
CA LYS A 324 -20.96 13.10 4.45
C LYS A 324 -20.69 13.17 2.94
N SER A 325 -20.59 14.37 2.37
CA SER A 325 -20.31 14.55 0.94
C SER A 325 -18.98 13.90 0.54
N ILE A 326 -17.95 13.97 1.38
CA ILE A 326 -16.66 13.30 1.15
C ILE A 326 -16.84 11.78 1.13
N VAL A 327 -17.52 11.19 2.13
CA VAL A 327 -17.76 9.74 2.18
C VAL A 327 -18.58 9.25 1.00
N ASP A 328 -19.63 10.00 0.64
CA ASP A 328 -20.50 9.66 -0.50
C ASP A 328 -19.70 9.68 -1.81
N ASN A 329 -18.87 10.71 -2.02
CA ASN A 329 -18.00 10.81 -3.21
C ASN A 329 -16.96 9.67 -3.27
N ILE A 330 -16.26 9.38 -2.17
CA ILE A 330 -15.27 8.29 -2.12
C ILE A 330 -15.94 6.94 -2.37
N SER A 331 -17.18 6.76 -1.92
CA SER A 331 -17.92 5.49 -2.06
C SER A 331 -18.44 5.24 -3.48
N GLN A 332 -18.54 6.27 -4.31
CA GLN A 332 -19.01 6.15 -5.70
C GLN A 332 -17.89 5.77 -6.68
N SER A 333 -16.63 5.92 -6.30
CA SER A 333 -15.49 5.73 -7.20
C SER A 333 -14.70 4.46 -6.87
N ASP A 334 -14.73 3.48 -7.78
CA ASP A 334 -13.83 2.33 -7.75
C ASP A 334 -12.46 2.73 -8.31
N VAL A 335 -11.58 3.23 -7.43
CA VAL A 335 -10.25 3.72 -7.81
C VAL A 335 -9.18 2.69 -7.49
N GLY A 336 -8.45 2.28 -8.52
CA GLY A 336 -7.25 1.47 -8.38
C GLY A 336 -6.72 0.99 -9.72
N ILE A 337 -5.82 0.02 -9.67
CA ILE A 337 -5.31 -0.62 -10.88
C ILE A 337 -6.24 -1.75 -11.27
N THR A 338 -6.64 -1.74 -12.53
CA THR A 338 -7.64 -2.62 -13.11
C THR A 338 -7.01 -3.60 -14.09
N LEU A 339 -7.66 -4.75 -14.25
CA LEU A 339 -7.43 -5.70 -15.33
C LEU A 339 -8.16 -5.20 -16.58
N GLY A 340 -7.43 -4.52 -17.46
CA GLY A 340 -7.95 -4.04 -18.75
C GLY A 340 -9.08 -3.02 -18.66
N GLY A 341 -9.27 -2.35 -17.52
CA GLY A 341 -10.36 -1.38 -17.31
C GLY A 341 -11.67 -1.98 -16.79
N TYR A 342 -11.77 -3.31 -16.61
CA TYR A 342 -13.04 -3.96 -16.29
C TYR A 342 -13.16 -4.44 -14.84
N LYS A 343 -12.04 -4.87 -14.23
CA LYS A 343 -12.04 -5.45 -12.87
C LYS A 343 -10.88 -4.93 -12.06
N MET A 344 -11.18 -4.36 -10.90
CA MET A 344 -10.17 -3.88 -9.96
C MET A 344 -9.40 -5.03 -9.32
N ILE A 345 -8.09 -4.86 -9.14
CA ILE A 345 -7.23 -5.85 -8.49
C ILE A 345 -7.33 -5.69 -6.98
N THR A 346 -7.88 -6.72 -6.32
CA THR A 346 -8.10 -6.79 -4.88
C THR A 346 -7.35 -7.97 -4.26
N ASN A 347 -7.21 -7.98 -2.93
CA ASN A 347 -6.63 -9.13 -2.21
C ASN A 347 -7.38 -10.44 -2.48
N SER A 348 -8.69 -10.38 -2.76
CA SER A 348 -9.51 -11.55 -3.11
C SER A 348 -9.12 -12.22 -4.43
N LEU A 349 -8.44 -11.51 -5.33
CA LEU A 349 -7.94 -12.07 -6.57
C LEU A 349 -6.82 -13.09 -6.32
N ILE A 350 -5.99 -12.88 -5.29
CA ILE A 350 -4.93 -13.81 -4.88
C ILE A 350 -5.53 -15.16 -4.48
N PHE A 351 -6.58 -15.14 -3.66
CA PHE A 351 -7.29 -16.35 -3.26
C PHE A 351 -7.94 -17.07 -4.45
N THR A 352 -8.40 -16.31 -5.45
CA THR A 352 -8.91 -16.90 -6.70
C THR A 352 -7.81 -17.67 -7.44
N TYR A 353 -6.59 -17.13 -7.50
CA TYR A 353 -5.45 -17.82 -8.11
C TYR A 353 -5.01 -19.05 -7.33
N CYS A 354 -4.90 -18.95 -6.00
CA CYS A 354 -4.62 -20.10 -5.16
C CYS A 354 -5.69 -21.19 -5.36
N SER A 355 -6.97 -20.82 -5.44
CA SER A 355 -8.07 -21.75 -5.68
C SER A 355 -8.07 -22.38 -7.09
N LEU A 356 -7.39 -21.80 -8.07
CA LEU A 356 -7.22 -22.40 -9.40
C LEU A 356 -5.99 -23.32 -9.45
N ILE A 357 -4.91 -22.91 -8.81
CA ILE A 357 -3.64 -23.65 -8.80
C ILE A 357 -3.74 -24.89 -7.89
N ILE A 358 -4.26 -24.74 -6.67
CA ILE A 358 -4.29 -25.83 -5.65
C ILE A 358 -5.03 -27.08 -6.14
N PRO A 359 -6.27 -27.02 -6.65
CA PRO A 359 -6.98 -28.22 -7.12
C PRO A 359 -6.27 -28.88 -8.30
N TYR A 360 -5.64 -28.07 -9.16
CA TYR A 360 -4.85 -28.58 -10.26
C TYR A 360 -3.58 -29.31 -9.77
N VAL A 361 -2.86 -28.73 -8.79
CA VAL A 361 -1.72 -29.39 -8.12
C VAL A 361 -2.16 -30.73 -7.54
N VAL A 362 -3.27 -30.73 -6.80
CA VAL A 362 -3.82 -31.92 -6.12
C VAL A 362 -4.20 -32.99 -7.15
N LEU A 363 -4.80 -32.60 -8.27
CA LEU A 363 -5.12 -33.51 -9.37
C LEU A 363 -3.86 -34.11 -10.00
N CYS A 364 -2.83 -33.30 -10.26
CA CYS A 364 -1.57 -33.77 -10.84
C CYS A 364 -0.80 -34.69 -9.89
N LEU A 365 -0.76 -34.37 -8.59
CA LEU A 365 -0.20 -35.24 -7.57
C LEU A 365 -0.96 -36.57 -7.50
N LYS A 366 -2.29 -36.55 -7.63
CA LYS A 366 -3.13 -37.76 -7.64
C LYS A 366 -2.88 -38.65 -8.86
N ILE A 367 -2.56 -38.08 -10.01
CA ILE A 367 -2.23 -38.84 -11.23
C ILE A 367 -0.84 -39.49 -11.11
N GLN A 368 0.11 -38.82 -10.42
CA GLN A 368 1.51 -39.26 -10.35
C GLN A 368 1.82 -40.14 -9.12
N MET A 369 1.17 -39.90 -7.99
CA MET A 369 1.37 -40.60 -6.72
C MET A 369 0.02 -41.11 -6.23
N GLY A 370 -0.12 -42.43 -6.07
CA GLY A 370 -1.39 -43.08 -5.70
C GLY A 370 -2.12 -42.48 -4.48
N THR A 371 -3.39 -42.84 -4.32
CA THR A 371 -4.41 -42.24 -3.44
C THR A 371 -4.03 -42.03 -1.97
N ASP A 372 -3.04 -42.75 -1.45
CA ASP A 372 -2.76 -42.81 -0.01
C ASP A 372 -1.94 -41.60 0.50
N TYR A 373 -1.10 -41.00 -0.35
CA TYR A 373 -0.31 -39.80 -0.01
C TYR A 373 -1.12 -38.49 -0.07
N LEU A 374 -2.25 -38.53 -0.78
CA LEU A 374 -3.17 -37.41 -0.98
C LEU A 374 -3.87 -36.99 0.32
N VAL A 375 -4.29 -37.96 1.13
CA VAL A 375 -4.97 -37.70 2.43
C VAL A 375 -4.00 -37.05 3.41
N PHE A 376 -2.73 -37.50 3.44
CA PHE A 376 -1.72 -36.97 4.34
C PHE A 376 -1.31 -35.53 3.98
N LEU A 377 -1.13 -35.21 2.70
CA LEU A 377 -0.75 -33.86 2.26
C LEU A 377 -1.91 -32.85 2.34
N THR A 378 -3.14 -33.28 2.02
CA THR A 378 -4.31 -32.39 2.16
C THR A 378 -4.60 -32.09 3.63
N THR A 379 -4.54 -33.09 4.52
CA THR A 379 -4.69 -32.86 5.97
C THR A 379 -3.56 -32.00 6.54
N SER A 380 -2.32 -32.20 6.10
CA SER A 380 -1.18 -31.37 6.53
C SER A 380 -1.27 -29.93 6.01
N PHE A 381 -1.73 -29.72 4.76
CA PHE A 381 -1.95 -28.38 4.20
C PHE A 381 -3.11 -27.66 4.89
N PHE A 382 -4.24 -28.33 5.15
CA PHE A 382 -5.35 -27.74 5.92
C PHE A 382 -4.96 -27.44 7.36
N ALA A 383 -4.13 -28.28 7.99
CA ALA A 383 -3.56 -28.03 9.31
C ALA A 383 -2.61 -26.82 9.29
N LEU A 384 -1.76 -26.69 8.26
CA LEU A 384 -0.87 -25.54 8.11
C LEU A 384 -1.66 -24.26 7.84
N LEU A 385 -2.71 -24.32 7.03
CA LEU A 385 -3.60 -23.18 6.77
C LEU A 385 -4.33 -22.74 8.04
N LEU A 386 -4.77 -23.69 8.87
CA LEU A 386 -5.30 -23.45 10.22
C LEU A 386 -4.27 -22.77 11.13
N VAL A 387 -3.01 -23.22 11.11
CA VAL A 387 -1.91 -22.63 11.88
C VAL A 387 -1.59 -21.21 11.39
N MET A 388 -1.59 -20.98 10.08
CA MET A 388 -1.35 -19.65 9.49
C MET A 388 -2.50 -18.68 9.78
N THR A 389 -3.77 -19.14 9.77
CA THR A 389 -4.92 -18.31 10.19
C THR A 389 -4.97 -18.08 11.70
N ALA A 390 -4.34 -18.95 12.50
CA ALA A 390 -4.15 -18.75 13.93
C ALA A 390 -2.98 -17.81 14.26
N SER A 391 -2.08 -17.54 13.30
CA SER A 391 -0.92 -16.67 13.49
C SER A 391 -1.18 -15.18 13.25
N ASP A 392 -2.39 -14.79 12.83
CA ASP A 392 -2.76 -13.38 12.58
C ASP A 392 -3.21 -12.63 13.86
N GLN A 393 -2.92 -13.18 15.04
CA GLN A 393 -3.02 -12.47 16.32
C GLN A 393 -1.77 -12.69 17.16
N LEU A 394 -0.65 -12.11 16.76
CA LEU A 394 0.32 -11.62 17.74
C LEU A 394 1.15 -10.48 17.12
N ASP A 395 0.46 -9.43 16.70
CA ASP A 395 1.11 -8.12 16.56
C ASP A 395 1.28 -7.54 17.98
N ASP A 396 2.52 -7.21 18.32
CA ASP A 396 2.99 -6.45 19.50
C ASP A 396 1.87 -5.92 20.41
N LEU A 397 1.49 -6.72 21.41
CA LEU A 397 0.89 -6.15 22.62
C LEU A 397 2.04 -5.48 23.37
N GLN A 398 2.30 -4.21 23.07
CA GLN A 398 2.99 -3.34 24.02
C GLN A 398 2.08 -3.29 25.26
N GLU A 399 2.25 -4.24 26.18
CA GLU A 399 1.51 -4.31 27.44
C GLU A 399 1.86 -3.07 28.26
N CYS A 400 0.94 -2.12 28.30
CA CYS A 400 0.98 -1.04 29.28
C CYS A 400 0.71 -1.64 30.67
N LEU A 401 1.23 -1.01 31.73
CA LEU A 401 1.00 -1.50 33.09
C LEU A 401 -0.47 -1.35 33.51
N ASP A 402 -0.89 -2.08 34.55
CA ASP A 402 -2.25 -2.00 35.11
C ASP A 402 -2.65 -0.53 35.39
N GLY A 403 -3.75 -0.08 34.79
CA GLY A 403 -4.26 1.29 34.88
C GLY A 403 -3.71 2.26 33.82
N GLU A 404 -2.93 1.77 32.86
CA GLU A 404 -2.45 2.52 31.69
C GLU A 404 -3.12 2.04 30.39
N ILE A 405 -3.39 2.98 29.50
CA ILE A 405 -3.90 2.73 28.15
C ILE A 405 -2.85 3.16 27.11
N PHE A 406 -2.63 2.32 26.11
CA PHE A 406 -1.78 2.70 24.98
C PHE A 406 -2.51 3.74 24.14
N SER A 407 -1.98 4.97 24.11
CA SER A 407 -2.47 6.01 23.23
C SER A 407 -1.46 6.27 22.11
N ARG A 408 -1.94 6.24 20.87
CA ARG A 408 -1.16 6.67 19.70
C ARG A 408 -0.88 8.17 19.71
N CYS A 409 -1.64 8.92 20.51
CA CYS A 409 -1.52 10.35 20.65
C CYS A 409 -1.66 10.76 22.12
N ALA A 410 -0.73 10.31 22.96
CA ALA A 410 -0.62 10.77 24.33
C ALA A 410 -0.16 12.25 24.36
N PRO A 411 -0.68 13.06 25.29
CA PRO A 411 -0.22 14.43 25.47
C PRO A 411 1.26 14.48 25.85
N ALA A 412 1.93 15.60 25.53
CA ALA A 412 3.36 15.78 25.80
C ALA A 412 3.70 15.70 27.31
N CYS A 413 2.76 16.09 28.16
CA CYS A 413 2.84 15.92 29.61
C CYS A 413 1.59 15.21 30.12
N GLU A 414 1.77 14.35 31.11
CA GLU A 414 0.69 13.62 31.77
C GLU A 414 0.42 14.23 33.15
N PRO A 415 -0.83 14.19 33.64
CA PRO A 415 -1.16 14.71 34.95
C PRO A 415 -0.55 13.83 36.05
N THR A 416 0.13 14.46 37.01
CA THR A 416 0.84 13.78 38.11
C THR A 416 0.23 14.15 39.45
N CYS A 417 0.52 13.39 40.51
CA CYS A 417 0.11 13.75 41.87
C CYS A 417 0.67 15.11 42.34
N ASN A 418 1.79 15.58 41.74
CA ASN A 418 2.38 16.89 42.06
C ASN A 418 1.81 18.03 41.21
N ASP A 419 1.43 17.73 39.96
CA ASP A 419 0.80 18.67 39.03
C ASP A 419 -0.39 17.98 38.33
N PRO A 420 -1.60 18.06 38.92
CA PRO A 420 -2.79 17.40 38.41
C PRO A 420 -3.35 18.03 37.12
N THR A 421 -2.90 19.23 36.76
CA THR A 421 -3.39 19.99 35.59
C THR A 421 -2.21 20.65 34.87
N PRO A 422 -1.32 19.87 34.23
CA PRO A 422 -0.16 20.41 33.55
C PRO A 422 -0.57 21.17 32.28
N ASP A 423 0.01 22.34 32.08
CA ASP A 423 -0.20 23.12 30.86
C ASP A 423 0.74 22.60 29.76
N CYS A 424 0.19 21.86 28.79
CA CYS A 424 0.96 21.07 27.83
C CYS A 424 1.04 21.76 26.46
N ALA A 425 2.22 21.74 25.83
CA ALA A 425 2.33 22.06 24.41
C ALA A 425 1.57 21.00 23.57
N PRO A 426 0.93 21.38 22.45
CA PRO A 426 0.16 20.47 21.60
C PRO A 426 1.10 19.57 20.78
N GLN A 427 1.75 18.61 21.44
CA GLN A 427 2.61 17.61 20.83
C GLN A 427 2.06 16.21 21.15
N CYS A 428 2.06 15.35 20.13
CA CYS A 428 1.44 14.03 20.12
C CYS A 428 2.55 12.97 20.11
N ARG A 429 2.53 12.04 21.07
CA ARG A 429 3.51 10.93 21.19
C ARG A 429 2.79 9.59 21.35
N HIS A 430 3.35 8.53 20.77
CA HIS A 430 2.86 7.17 20.96
C HIS A 430 3.39 6.65 22.30
N ALA A 431 2.54 6.54 23.32
CA ALA A 431 2.94 6.13 24.67
C ALA A 431 1.77 5.56 25.48
N CYS A 432 2.09 4.75 26.50
CA CYS A 432 1.15 4.37 27.56
C CYS A 432 0.89 5.58 28.47
N THR A 433 -0.38 5.95 28.62
CA THR A 433 -0.84 7.05 29.49
C THR A 433 -1.80 6.49 30.54
N CYS A 434 -1.86 7.11 31.72
CA CYS A 434 -2.86 6.76 32.73
C CYS A 434 -4.29 6.91 32.19
N GLU A 435 -5.19 6.02 32.63
CA GLU A 435 -6.62 6.14 32.31
C GLU A 435 -7.20 7.51 32.72
N PRO A 436 -8.19 8.04 31.98
CA PRO A 436 -8.82 9.31 32.32
C PRO A 436 -9.35 9.34 33.76
N GLY A 437 -8.84 10.26 34.58
CA GLY A 437 -9.22 10.42 35.99
C GLY A 437 -8.18 9.91 36.99
N LEU A 438 -7.19 9.13 36.53
CA LEU A 438 -6.01 8.73 37.31
C LEU A 438 -4.85 9.72 37.12
N LEU A 439 -4.00 9.82 38.14
CA LEU A 439 -2.80 10.64 38.17
C LEU A 439 -1.57 9.74 38.31
N ARG A 440 -0.47 10.09 37.65
CA ARG A 440 0.78 9.34 37.80
C ARG A 440 1.49 9.74 39.10
N ASP A 441 1.81 8.75 39.93
CA ASP A 441 2.59 8.95 41.15
C ASP A 441 4.10 8.91 40.86
N ARG A 442 4.94 9.26 41.85
CA ARG A 442 6.40 9.26 41.78
C ARG A 442 6.99 7.89 41.45
N ASP A 443 6.30 6.82 41.81
CA ASP A 443 6.69 5.44 41.49
C ASP A 443 6.34 5.01 40.06
N GLY A 444 5.75 5.90 39.25
CA GLY A 444 5.35 5.63 37.86
C GLY A 444 4.00 4.93 37.70
N ARG A 445 3.25 4.70 38.80
CA ARG A 445 1.94 4.03 38.82
C ARG A 445 0.79 5.03 38.65
N CYS A 446 -0.30 4.60 38.02
CA CYS A 446 -1.53 5.38 37.89
C CYS A 446 -2.43 5.17 39.11
N VAL A 447 -2.68 6.23 39.87
CA VAL A 447 -3.44 6.20 41.11
C VAL A 447 -4.58 7.21 41.10
N SER A 448 -5.59 7.00 41.94
CA SER A 448 -6.71 7.94 42.04
C SER A 448 -6.27 9.24 42.73
N LYS A 449 -7.03 10.32 42.52
CA LYS A 449 -6.77 11.62 43.18
C LYS A 449 -6.75 11.53 44.71
N ASP A 450 -7.52 10.60 45.27
CA ASP A 450 -7.62 10.39 46.72
C ASP A 450 -6.41 9.62 47.26
N ASP A 451 -5.81 8.73 46.44
CA ASP A 451 -4.61 7.98 46.81
C ASP A 451 -3.34 8.82 46.75
N CYS A 452 -3.28 9.83 45.87
CA CYS A 452 -2.20 10.84 45.88
C CYS A 452 -2.05 11.55 47.24
N GLN A 453 -3.13 11.62 48.04
CA GLN A 453 -3.13 12.24 49.36
C GLN A 453 -2.65 11.28 50.46
N ARG A 454 -2.83 9.96 50.29
CA ARG A 454 -2.39 8.95 51.27
C ARG A 454 -0.89 8.67 51.25
N HIS A 455 -0.23 8.93 50.12
CA HIS A 455 1.23 8.93 50.03
C HIS A 455 1.89 10.22 50.56
N ARG A 456 1.09 11.18 51.07
CA ARG A 456 1.57 12.30 51.88
C ARG A 456 1.28 12.05 53.37
N HIS A 457 2.14 11.28 54.04
CA HIS A 457 2.32 11.44 55.49
C HIS A 457 3.82 11.27 55.86
N PRO A 458 4.29 11.94 56.94
CA PRO A 458 5.28 12.99 56.84
C PRO A 458 6.36 12.84 57.94
N ARG A 459 7.59 12.56 57.56
CA ARG A 459 8.78 12.82 58.36
C ARG A 459 9.79 13.24 57.30
N ASP A 460 10.08 14.52 57.11
CA ASP A 460 10.78 15.37 58.08
C ASP A 460 10.36 16.84 57.97
N VAL A 461 9.92 17.46 59.08
CA VAL A 461 9.90 18.91 59.28
C VAL A 461 10.41 19.20 60.69
N PHE A 462 11.64 19.69 60.76
CA PHE A 462 12.27 20.58 61.75
C PHE A 462 13.55 21.05 61.02
N ASP A 463 13.92 22.32 60.83
CA ASP A 463 13.47 23.60 61.36
C ASP A 463 13.79 24.71 60.32
N ASN A 464 13.23 25.88 60.61
CA ASN A 464 13.21 27.15 59.87
C ASN A 464 14.57 27.66 59.35
N ASP A 465 14.54 28.43 58.26
CA ASP A 465 14.83 29.89 58.30
C ASP A 465 14.70 30.53 56.89
N ASP A 466 14.03 31.69 56.88
CA ASP A 466 14.15 32.86 56.01
C ASP A 466 14.13 32.73 54.46
N ASP A 467 13.12 33.34 53.81
CA ASP A 467 13.26 34.68 53.21
C ASP A 467 11.91 35.15 52.62
N ASP A 468 11.49 36.33 53.05
CA ASP A 468 10.35 37.10 52.53
C ASP A 468 10.66 37.61 51.12
N ARG A 469 9.77 37.37 50.14
CA ARG A 469 9.57 38.34 49.04
C ARG A 469 8.26 38.17 48.25
N HIS A 470 7.35 39.10 48.56
CA HIS A 470 6.37 39.78 47.70
C HIS A 470 5.28 38.99 46.95
N ASP A 471 4.10 39.05 47.59
CA ASP A 471 2.76 39.18 47.03
C ASP A 471 2.66 40.22 45.90
N ASN A 472 2.10 39.82 44.75
CA ASN A 472 1.24 40.66 43.89
C ASN A 472 0.69 39.85 42.70
N HIS A 473 -0.38 39.06 42.87
CA HIS A 473 -1.27 38.67 41.75
C HIS A 473 -2.67 38.18 42.17
N ARG A 474 -3.15 38.51 43.38
CA ARG A 474 -4.50 38.12 43.84
C ARG A 474 -5.65 39.05 43.45
N HIS A 475 -5.40 40.12 42.69
CA HIS A 475 -6.47 41.07 42.29
C HIS A 475 -7.04 40.92 40.87
N ASP A 476 -6.46 40.08 40.00
CA ASP A 476 -7.02 39.90 38.64
C ASP A 476 -8.01 38.73 38.50
N ARG A 477 -8.06 37.78 39.45
CA ARG A 477 -9.02 36.65 39.39
C ARG A 477 -10.46 37.01 39.73
N ALA A 478 -10.72 38.18 40.31
CA ALA A 478 -12.08 38.64 40.63
C ALA A 478 -12.77 39.39 39.47
N ARG A 479 -12.02 39.86 38.47
CA ARG A 479 -12.57 40.64 37.36
C ARG A 479 -13.03 39.78 36.17
N PHE A 480 -12.40 38.63 35.93
CA PHE A 480 -12.77 37.72 34.83
C PHE A 480 -13.97 36.80 35.11
N ARG A 481 -14.36 36.61 36.38
CA ARG A 481 -15.53 35.76 36.73
C ARG A 481 -16.89 36.45 36.51
N ARG A 482 -16.92 37.77 36.22
CA ARG A 482 -18.17 38.52 35.99
C ARG A 482 -18.60 38.61 34.51
N GLN A 483 -17.81 38.09 33.57
CA GLN A 483 -18.05 38.31 32.14
C GLN A 483 -18.66 37.10 31.39
N TYR A 484 -18.85 35.96 32.05
CA TYR A 484 -19.35 34.71 31.43
C TYR A 484 -20.80 34.33 31.80
N LEU A 485 -21.55 35.24 32.41
CA LEU A 485 -22.94 35.02 32.85
C LEU A 485 -23.94 35.96 32.15
N ARG A 486 -23.57 36.52 30.99
CA ARG A 486 -24.36 37.54 30.31
C ARG A 486 -24.54 37.21 28.82
N ASP A 487 -25.23 36.11 28.53
CA ASP A 487 -25.84 35.86 27.21
C ASP A 487 -27.21 35.15 27.37
N ASP A 488 -27.99 35.54 28.39
CA ASP A 488 -29.43 35.26 28.41
C ASP A 488 -30.15 36.50 27.84
N PRO A 489 -30.78 36.44 26.65
CA PRO A 489 -31.36 37.61 25.98
C PRO A 489 -32.47 38.28 26.80
N CYS A 490 -33.10 37.57 27.74
CA CYS A 490 -34.11 38.13 28.65
C CYS A 490 -33.52 38.87 29.86
N LEU A 491 -32.21 38.79 30.12
CA LEU A 491 -31.58 39.42 31.29
C LEU A 491 -31.41 40.94 31.16
N ASN A 492 -31.54 41.50 29.95
CA ASN A 492 -31.36 42.94 29.66
C ASN A 492 -32.64 43.60 29.10
N VAL A 493 -33.81 42.97 29.19
CA VAL A 493 -35.09 43.48 28.64
C VAL A 493 -36.06 43.80 29.78
N ASP A 494 -36.31 45.08 30.03
CA ASP A 494 -37.32 45.54 30.99
C ASP A 494 -38.70 45.61 30.32
N CYS A 495 -39.60 44.67 30.67
CA CYS A 495 -40.98 44.67 30.20
C CYS A 495 -41.88 45.58 31.07
N THR A 496 -42.86 46.26 30.45
CA THR A 496 -43.83 47.10 31.15
C THR A 496 -44.72 46.27 32.10
N ALA A 497 -45.25 46.91 33.16
CA ALA A 497 -46.06 46.24 34.19
C ALA A 497 -47.18 45.35 33.59
N GLY A 498 -47.17 44.07 33.96
CA GLY A 498 -48.11 43.05 33.47
C GLY A 498 -47.59 42.16 32.33
N LYS A 499 -46.31 42.25 31.94
CA LYS A 499 -45.68 41.43 30.88
C LYS A 499 -44.45 40.68 31.39
N HIS A 500 -44.20 39.47 30.89
CA HIS A 500 -42.99 38.69 31.15
C HIS A 500 -42.15 38.49 29.87
N CYS A 501 -40.86 38.23 30.01
CA CYS A 501 -39.96 38.01 28.86
C CYS A 501 -39.95 36.54 28.44
N GLU A 502 -40.19 36.27 27.15
CA GLU A 502 -40.16 34.94 26.55
C GLU A 502 -39.28 34.93 25.30
N LEU A 503 -38.48 33.86 25.12
CA LEU A 503 -37.62 33.66 23.96
C LEU A 503 -38.42 33.08 22.78
N LYS A 504 -38.62 33.85 21.71
CA LYS A 504 -39.30 33.40 20.48
C LYS A 504 -38.34 33.28 19.31
N LYS A 505 -38.59 32.30 18.43
CA LYS A 505 -37.83 32.12 17.18
C LYS A 505 -38.21 33.21 16.18
N SER A 506 -37.25 33.98 15.69
CA SER A 506 -37.50 34.93 14.61
C SER A 506 -37.74 34.20 13.28
N PRO A 507 -38.66 34.64 12.41
CA PRO A 507 -38.77 34.09 11.07
C PRO A 507 -37.49 34.39 10.28
N CYS A 508 -36.85 33.35 9.73
CA CYS A 508 -35.66 33.46 8.88
C CYS A 508 -35.80 32.51 7.70
N GLU A 509 -35.20 32.87 6.55
CA GLU A 509 -35.30 32.07 5.32
C GLU A 509 -34.44 30.79 5.35
N ILE A 510 -33.43 30.71 6.24
CA ILE A 510 -32.50 29.57 6.33
C ILE A 510 -32.31 29.14 7.80
N PRO A 511 -32.78 27.94 8.21
CA PRO A 511 -32.69 27.48 9.60
C PRO A 511 -31.29 26.97 10.01
N PRO A 512 -30.95 26.99 11.33
CA PRO A 512 -31.82 27.37 12.44
C PRO A 512 -31.90 28.89 12.66
N CYS A 513 -33.12 29.39 12.92
CA CYS A 513 -33.33 30.80 13.18
C CYS A 513 -32.95 31.21 14.62
N PRO A 514 -32.42 32.42 14.82
CA PRO A 514 -32.03 32.91 16.14
C PRO A 514 -33.24 33.07 17.08
N LEU A 515 -33.01 32.89 18.38
CA LEU A 515 -33.96 33.17 19.45
C LEU A 515 -33.84 34.63 19.86
N VAL A 516 -34.95 35.35 19.92
CA VAL A 516 -35.02 36.76 20.29
C VAL A 516 -35.91 36.89 21.53
N ALA A 517 -35.50 37.74 22.49
CA ALA A 517 -36.32 38.07 23.65
C ALA A 517 -37.49 38.97 23.25
N THR A 518 -38.69 38.60 23.69
CA THR A 518 -39.94 39.34 23.42
C THR A 518 -40.78 39.42 24.69
N CYS A 519 -41.31 40.61 24.99
CA CYS A 519 -42.24 40.79 26.12
C CYS A 519 -43.65 40.32 25.73
N THR A 520 -44.19 39.35 26.45
CA THR A 520 -45.54 38.79 26.25
C THR A 520 -46.44 39.14 27.43
N GLU A 521 -47.72 39.35 27.17
CA GLU A 521 -48.75 39.43 28.22
C GLU A 521 -49.13 38.01 28.65
N ASP A 522 -49.48 37.83 29.93
CA ASP A 522 -50.04 36.57 30.46
C ASP A 522 -51.42 36.26 29.87
#